data_AF-A0A933U2L2-F1
#
_entry.id   AF-A0A933U2L2-F1
#
_cell.length_a   1.000
_cell.length_b   1.000
_cell.length_c   1.000
_cell.angle_alpha   90.00
_cell.angle_beta   90.00
_cell.angle_gamma   90.00
#
_symmetry.space_group_name_H-M   'P 1'
#
loop_
_entity.id
_entity.type
_entity.pdbx_description
1 polymer ?
#
loop_
_entity_poly.entity_id
_entity_poly.type
_entity_poly.pdbx_seq_one_letter_code
_entity_poly.pdbx_strand_id
1 'polypeptide(L)'
;MESLRWGTSMACLALGGWIAVMNAVIAVRWTLGRLPEGRSVSMVPILGNALLLVGTLLLPVEGASRWWWAAFVLDVSSAQLLALPFFLTRRWWNGRHRGQ
;
A
#
# COMPACT_ATOMS: atom_id res chain seq x y z
N MET A 1 31.13 6.15 -3.59
CA MET A 1 29.89 5.56 -4.11
C MET A 1 28.90 5.15 -3.00
N GLU A 2 29.38 4.83 -1.80
CA GLU A 2 28.54 4.41 -0.66
C GLU A 2 27.55 5.47 -0.16
N SER A 3 27.98 6.74 -0.09
CA SER A 3 27.13 7.87 0.31
C SER A 3 25.93 8.06 -0.61
N LEU A 4 26.11 7.84 -1.92
CA LEU A 4 25.04 7.91 -2.92
C LEU A 4 24.01 6.79 -2.72
N ARG A 5 24.46 5.56 -2.43
CA ARG A 5 23.57 4.42 -2.14
C ARG A 5 22.72 4.64 -0.90
N TRP A 6 23.31 5.18 0.17
CA TRP A 6 22.58 5.56 1.38
C TRP A 6 21.50 6.62 1.09
N GLY A 7 21.86 7.67 0.34
CA GLY A 7 20.94 8.73 -0.03
C GLY A 7 19.76 8.21 -0.85
N THR A 8 20.02 7.38 -1.88
CA THR A 8 18.96 6.80 -2.71
C THR A 8 18.08 5.83 -1.90
N SER A 9 18.67 4.99 -1.05
CA SER A 9 17.92 4.06 -0.21
C SER A 9 17.00 4.79 0.77
N MET A 10 17.50 5.80 1.48
CA MET A 10 16.72 6.63 2.40
C MET A 10 15.58 7.37 1.67
N ALA A 11 15.85 7.93 0.49
CA ALA A 11 14.83 8.58 -0.32
C ALA A 11 13.73 7.60 -0.76
N CYS A 12 14.11 6.41 -1.24
CA CYS A 12 13.16 5.36 -1.62
C CYS A 12 12.32 4.89 -0.43
N LEU A 13 12.93 4.67 0.74
CA LEU A 13 12.20 4.26 1.95
C LEU A 13 11.25 5.35 2.46
N ALA A 14 11.69 6.61 2.48
CA ALA A 14 10.86 7.73 2.91
C ALA A 14 9.67 7.95 1.97
N LEU A 15 9.90 7.96 0.66
CA LEU A 15 8.83 8.09 -0.34
C LEU A 15 7.88 6.90 -0.32
N GLY A 16 8.43 5.67 -0.26
CA GLY A 16 7.63 4.45 -0.17
C GLY A 16 6.77 4.41 1.10
N GLY A 17 7.34 4.78 2.24
CA GLY A 17 6.63 4.89 3.52
C GLY A 17 5.55 5.97 3.51
N TRP A 18 5.83 7.14 2.93
CA TRP A 18 4.84 8.21 2.74
C TRP A 18 3.64 7.73 1.91
N ILE A 19 3.91 7.05 0.79
CA ILE A 19 2.86 6.49 -0.07
C ILE A 19 2.06 5.42 0.69
N ALA A 20 2.72 4.52 1.42
CA ALA A 20 2.05 3.51 2.24
C ALA A 20 1.10 4.13 3.29
N VAL A 21 1.53 5.19 3.97
CA VAL A 21 0.67 5.94 4.92
C VAL A 21 -0.53 6.57 4.21
N MET A 22 -0.33 7.20 3.06
CA MET A 22 -1.44 7.78 2.28
C MET A 22 -2.45 6.71 1.85
N ASN A 23 -1.98 5.54 1.42
CA ASN A 23 -2.83 4.41 1.06
C ASN A 23 -3.62 3.89 2.26
N ALA A 24 -2.98 3.76 3.43
CA ALA A 24 -3.66 3.36 4.66
C ALA A 24 -4.76 4.36 5.05
N VAL A 25 -4.49 5.66 4.96
CA VAL A 25 -5.49 6.72 5.24
C VAL A 25 -6.68 6.62 4.28
N ILE A 26 -6.43 6.39 2.98
CA ILE A 26 -7.49 6.19 1.99
C ILE A 26 -8.31 4.94 2.31
N ALA A 27 -7.67 3.82 2.63
CA ALA A 27 -8.33 2.57 2.99
C ALA A 27 -9.22 2.73 4.24
N VAL A 28 -8.73 3.41 5.27
CA VAL A 28 -9.51 3.73 6.49
C VAL A 28 -10.69 4.65 6.17
N ARG A 29 -10.49 5.71 5.38
CA ARG A 29 -11.60 6.59 4.97
C ARG A 29 -12.65 5.86 4.16
N TRP A 30 -12.24 4.87 3.37
CA TRP A 30 -13.12 4.07 2.53
C TRP A 30 -13.95 3.10 3.37
N THR A 31 -13.32 2.39 4.30
CA THR A 31 -13.98 1.48 5.24
C THR A 31 -14.95 2.20 6.16
N LEU A 32 -14.65 3.45 6.54
CA LEU A 32 -15.56 4.31 7.31
C LEU A 32 -16.69 4.94 6.47
N GLY A 33 -16.77 4.65 5.16
CA GLY A 33 -17.81 5.19 4.27
C GLY A 33 -17.71 6.70 4.04
N ARG A 34 -16.54 7.32 4.33
CA ARG A 34 -16.30 8.76 4.19
C ARG A 34 -15.73 9.17 2.82
N LEU A 35 -15.56 8.22 1.91
CA LEU A 35 -15.12 8.48 0.54
C LEU A 35 -16.35 8.57 -0.38
N PRO A 36 -16.44 9.60 -1.24
CA PRO A 36 -17.53 9.74 -2.20
C PRO A 36 -17.60 8.52 -3.13
N GLU A 37 -18.79 7.93 -3.27
CA GLU A 37 -19.04 6.87 -4.25
C GLU A 37 -18.76 7.41 -5.66
N GLY A 38 -17.84 6.77 -6.40
CA GLY A 38 -17.51 7.15 -7.79
C GLY A 38 -16.10 7.72 -8.03
N ARG A 39 -15.26 7.92 -7.00
CA ARG A 39 -13.83 8.19 -7.25
C ARG A 39 -13.07 6.88 -7.47
N SER A 40 -12.44 6.75 -8.65
CA SER A 40 -11.49 5.69 -8.96
C SER A 40 -10.42 5.61 -7.88
N VAL A 41 -10.32 4.48 -7.18
CA VAL A 41 -9.26 4.25 -6.21
C VAL A 41 -7.95 4.14 -6.99
N SER A 42 -7.09 5.14 -6.83
CA SER A 42 -5.88 5.31 -7.63
C SER A 42 -4.94 4.12 -7.48
N MET A 43 -4.30 3.68 -8.57
CA MET A 43 -3.30 2.59 -8.68
C MET A 43 -1.95 2.90 -7.98
N VAL A 44 -1.94 3.80 -6.99
CA VAL A 44 -0.79 4.20 -6.16
C VAL A 44 -0.24 3.12 -5.19
N PRO A 45 -0.91 2.00 -4.83
CA PRO A 45 -0.38 1.05 -3.84
C PRO A 45 0.87 0.32 -4.29
N ILE A 46 0.93 -0.04 -5.58
CA ILE A 46 2.04 -0.81 -6.15
C ILE A 46 3.34 0.01 -6.11
N LEU A 47 3.24 1.33 -6.27
CA LEU A 47 4.41 2.22 -6.31
C LEU A 47 5.06 2.38 -4.93
N GLY A 48 4.26 2.48 -3.86
CA GLY A 48 4.77 2.59 -2.49
C GLY A 48 5.56 1.35 -2.09
N ASN A 49 5.02 0.16 -2.38
CA ASN A 49 5.68 -1.11 -2.10
C ASN A 49 6.95 -1.30 -2.94
N ALA A 50 6.92 -0.93 -4.23
CA ALA A 50 8.11 -0.98 -5.08
C ALA A 50 9.23 -0.08 -4.54
N LEU A 51 8.92 1.13 -4.07
CA LEU A 51 9.90 2.04 -3.49
C LEU A 51 10.45 1.54 -2.14
N LEU A 52 9.59 0.99 -1.27
CA LEU A 52 10.03 0.36 -0.02
C LEU A 52 10.96 -0.84 -0.29
N LEU A 53 10.60 -1.71 -1.24
CA LEU A 53 11.39 -2.86 -1.63
C LEU A 53 12.75 -2.44 -2.21
N VAL A 54 12.75 -1.50 -3.15
CA VAL A 54 13.98 -0.96 -3.76
C VAL A 54 14.86 -0.28 -2.71
N GLY A 55 14.27 0.52 -1.81
CA GLY A 55 15.00 1.14 -0.71
C GLY A 55 15.65 0.11 0.22
N THR A 56 14.93 -0.95 0.56
CA THR A 56 15.41 -2.04 1.43
C THR A 56 16.52 -2.87 0.77
N LEU A 57 16.44 -3.09 -0.55
CA LEU A 57 17.48 -3.80 -1.31
C LEU A 57 18.73 -2.94 -1.55
N LEU A 58 18.58 -1.62 -1.64
CA LEU A 58 19.69 -0.69 -1.84
C LEU A 58 20.46 -0.38 -0.55
N LEU A 59 19.85 -0.61 0.62
CA LEU A 59 20.45 -0.41 1.94
C LEU A 59 21.78 -1.17 2.02
N PRO A 60 22.92 -0.47 2.19
CA PRO A 60 24.23 -1.10 2.28
C PRO A 60 24.48 -1.62 3.70
N VAL A 61 23.53 -2.39 4.24
CA VAL A 61 23.60 -3.02 5.57
C VAL A 61 23.54 -4.53 5.39
N GLU A 62 24.45 -5.25 6.02
CA GLU A 62 24.45 -6.72 5.98
C GLU A 62 23.12 -7.26 6.49
N GLY A 63 22.47 -8.08 5.67
CA GLY A 63 21.17 -8.68 6.00
C GLY A 63 19.95 -7.80 5.76
N ALA A 64 20.09 -6.56 5.27
CA ALA A 64 18.92 -5.72 4.90
C ALA A 64 18.00 -6.42 3.89
N SER A 65 18.57 -7.13 2.93
CA SER A 65 17.84 -7.93 1.95
C SER A 65 17.02 -9.06 2.57
N ARG A 66 17.29 -9.51 3.81
CA ARG A 66 16.46 -10.52 4.50
C ARG A 66 15.11 -9.96 4.98
N TRP A 67 15.01 -8.65 5.09
CA TRP A 67 13.81 -7.93 5.54
C TRP A 67 12.95 -7.44 4.36
N TRP A 68 13.20 -7.92 3.15
CA TRP A 68 12.45 -7.55 1.94
C TRP A 68 10.93 -7.73 2.10
N TRP A 69 10.52 -8.73 2.89
CA TRP A 69 9.11 -9.03 3.18
C TRP A 69 8.43 -7.95 4.05
N ALA A 70 9.20 -7.14 4.79
CA ALA A 70 8.65 -6.07 5.62
C ALA A 70 7.94 -4.99 4.78
N ALA A 71 8.41 -4.75 3.55
CA ALA A 71 7.73 -3.86 2.60
C ALA A 71 6.30 -4.36 2.30
N PHE A 72 6.13 -5.67 2.13
CA PHE A 72 4.83 -6.29 1.89
C PHE A 72 3.91 -6.26 3.12
N VAL A 73 4.47 -6.36 4.34
CA VAL A 73 3.69 -6.28 5.59
C VAL A 73 3.21 -4.86 5.87
N LEU A 74 4.05 -3.86 5.62
CA LEU A 74 3.69 -2.45 5.74
C LEU A 74 2.59 -2.03 4.76
N ASP A 75 2.44 -2.80 3.68
CA ASP A 75 1.50 -2.54 2.60
C ASP A 75 0.33 -3.55 2.56
N VAL A 76 0.01 -4.21 3.68
CA VAL A 76 -1.19 -5.09 3.81
C VAL A 76 -2.50 -4.34 3.45
N SER A 77 -2.51 -3.01 3.54
CA SER A 77 -3.57 -2.14 3.02
C SER A 77 -3.84 -2.33 1.52
N SER A 78 -2.84 -2.72 0.73
CA SER A 78 -2.95 -3.07 -0.70
C SER A 78 -3.57 -4.44 -0.92
N ALA A 79 -3.43 -5.36 0.03
CA ALA A 79 -4.15 -6.62 0.01
C ALA A 79 -5.66 -6.40 0.18
N GLN A 80 -6.08 -5.33 0.86
CA GLN A 80 -7.49 -4.93 0.93
C GLN A 80 -8.01 -4.40 -0.41
N LEU A 81 -7.14 -3.79 -1.23
CA LEU A 81 -7.44 -3.44 -2.63
C LEU A 81 -7.47 -4.66 -3.55
N LEU A 82 -6.69 -5.72 -3.28
CA LEU A 82 -6.86 -7.02 -3.94
C LEU A 82 -8.11 -7.76 -3.45
N ALA A 83 -8.54 -7.50 -2.22
CA ALA A 83 -9.81 -7.99 -1.67
C ALA A 83 -11.01 -7.11 -2.06
N LEU A 84 -10.83 -5.97 -2.74
CA LEU A 84 -11.93 -5.15 -3.29
C LEU A 84 -12.95 -5.97 -4.06
N PRO A 85 -12.60 -6.86 -5.01
CA PRO A 85 -13.60 -7.69 -5.68
C PRO A 85 -14.43 -8.52 -4.69
N PHE A 86 -13.84 -9.04 -3.61
CA PHE A 86 -14.54 -9.79 -2.57
C PHE A 86 -15.46 -8.90 -1.71
N PHE A 87 -15.03 -7.70 -1.36
CA PHE A 87 -15.84 -6.75 -0.58
C PHE A 87 -16.93 -6.06 -1.41
N LEU A 88 -16.65 -5.76 -2.68
CA LEU A 88 -17.61 -5.19 -3.64
C LEU A 88 -18.69 -6.21 -3.98
N THR A 89 -18.35 -7.47 -4.24
CA THR A 89 -19.34 -8.54 -4.44
C THR A 89 -20.19 -8.75 -3.20
N ARG A 90 -19.60 -8.74 -2.00
CA ARG A 90 -20.35 -8.88 -0.74
C ARG A 90 -21.27 -7.69 -0.46
N ARG A 91 -20.84 -6.46 -0.73
CA ARG A 91 -21.67 -5.25 -0.56
C ARG A 91 -22.82 -5.20 -1.57
N TRP A 92 -22.56 -5.61 -2.82
CA TRP A 92 -23.59 -5.74 -3.85
C TRP A 92 -24.60 -6.85 -3.54
N TRP A 93 -24.13 -8.00 -3.05
CA TRP A 93 -24.96 -9.09 -2.55
C TRP A 93 -25.87 -8.63 -1.40
N ASN A 94 -25.30 -8.00 -0.37
CA ASN A 94 -26.08 -7.49 0.76
C ASN A 94 -27.05 -6.36 0.38
N GLY A 95 -26.72 -5.54 -0.62
CA GLY A 95 -27.62 -4.51 -1.14
C GLY A 95 -28.84 -5.08 -1.87
N ARG A 96 -28.68 -6.19 -2.61
CA ARG A 96 -29.81 -6.88 -3.26
C ARG A 96 -30.78 -7.54 -2.29
N HIS A 97 -30.29 -8.04 -1.15
CA HIS A 97 -31.11 -8.75 -0.16
C HIS A 97 -31.77 -7.85 0.89
N ARG A 98 -31.44 -6.55 0.93
CA ARG A 98 -32.10 -5.57 1.82
C ARG A 98 -33.18 -4.74 1.13
N GLY A 99 -33.40 -4.97 -0.17
CA GLY A 99 -34.46 -4.35 -0.97
C GLY A 99 -35.69 -5.24 -1.19
N GLN A 100 -35.78 -6.37 -0.47
CA GLN A 100 -36.99 -7.16 -0.28
C GLN A 100 -37.39 -7.05 1.20
#